data_AF-Q6LI10-F1
#
_entry.id   AF-Q6LI10-F1
#
_cell.length_a   1.000
_cell.length_b   1.000
_cell.length_c   1.000
_cell.angle_alpha   90.00
_cell.angle_beta   90.00
_cell.angle_gamma   90.00
#
_symmetry.space_group_name_H-M   'P 1'
#
loop_
_entity.id
_entity.type
_entity.pdbx_description
1 polymer ?
#
loop_
_entity_poly.entity_id
_entity_poly.type
_entity_poly.pdbx_seq_one_letter_code
_entity_poly.pdbx_strand_id
1 'polypeptide(L)'
;MVDCRCVGYGEPALEYLSRYLYRGVLPDNDIINIEENSVTFRYLDSSTNTKKTRTLPTLEFLMLILQHVLPTGLQRVRDYGFLRGQAKALRVRIQLLLLNVFYQTPQATVTIKTKAIRTCPCCQHDMACVGISRPR
;
A
#
# COMPACT_ATOMS: atom_id res chain seq x y z
N MET A 1 -15.97 11.32 11.42
CA MET A 1 -16.74 10.06 11.58
C MET A 1 -16.52 9.27 10.31
N VAL A 2 -15.77 8.15 10.37
CA VAL A 2 -15.55 7.31 9.18
C VAL A 2 -16.73 6.35 9.10
N ASP A 3 -17.47 6.39 8.00
CA ASP A 3 -18.68 5.58 7.79
C ASP A 3 -18.27 4.12 7.51
N CYS A 4 -17.99 3.36 8.57
CA CYS A 4 -17.62 1.95 8.49
C CYS A 4 -18.90 1.09 8.50
N ARG A 5 -19.25 0.53 7.35
CA ARG A 5 -20.38 -0.41 7.21
C ARG A 5 -19.88 -1.85 7.13
N CYS A 6 -20.64 -2.78 7.71
CA CYS A 6 -20.39 -4.21 7.56
C CYS A 6 -20.68 -4.62 6.11
N VAL A 7 -19.68 -5.15 5.40
CA VAL A 7 -19.77 -5.54 3.98
C VAL A 7 -20.01 -7.05 3.78
N GLY A 8 -20.24 -7.81 4.86
CA GLY A 8 -20.44 -9.26 4.81
C GLY A 8 -19.12 -10.02 4.63
N TYR A 9 -19.09 -10.96 3.68
CA TYR A 9 -17.89 -11.75 3.39
C TYR A 9 -16.78 -10.89 2.77
N GLY A 10 -15.52 -11.25 3.00
CA GLY A 10 -14.38 -10.44 2.57
C GLY A 10 -14.14 -10.42 1.06
N GLU A 11 -14.84 -11.24 0.28
CA GLU A 11 -14.58 -11.43 -1.16
C GLU A 11 -14.78 -10.15 -1.99
N PRO A 12 -15.87 -9.36 -1.85
CA PRO A 12 -15.98 -8.08 -2.55
C PRO A 12 -14.90 -7.08 -2.14
N ALA A 13 -14.46 -7.11 -0.87
CA ALA A 13 -13.37 -6.26 -0.40
C ALA A 13 -12.02 -6.70 -1.00
N LEU A 14 -11.78 -8.01 -1.14
CA LEU A 14 -10.60 -8.56 -1.80
C LEU A 14 -10.61 -8.27 -3.30
N GLU A 15 -11.75 -8.39 -3.97
CA GLU A 15 -11.89 -8.05 -5.38
C GLU A 15 -11.61 -6.57 -5.61
N TYR A 16 -12.18 -5.70 -4.78
CA TYR A 16 -11.91 -4.27 -4.80
C TYR A 16 -10.42 -3.99 -4.59
N LEU A 17 -9.83 -4.49 -3.49
CA LEU A 17 -8.42 -4.26 -3.18
C LEU A 17 -7.51 -4.79 -4.30
N SER A 18 -7.74 -6.00 -4.81
CA SER A 18 -6.88 -6.60 -5.85
C SER A 18 -6.77 -5.71 -7.09
N ARG A 19 -7.87 -5.11 -7.55
CA ARG A 19 -7.87 -4.14 -8.65
C ARG A 19 -7.01 -2.93 -8.29
N TYR A 20 -7.11 -2.42 -7.06
CA TYR A 20 -6.29 -1.31 -6.57
C TYR A 20 -4.83 -1.66 -6.35
N LEU A 21 -4.45 -2.93 -6.22
CA LEU A 21 -3.05 -3.32 -6.05
C LEU A 21 -2.33 -3.42 -7.40
N TYR A 22 -3.01 -4.00 -8.40
CA TYR A 22 -2.39 -4.39 -9.65
C TYR A 22 -2.76 -3.51 -10.85
N ARG A 23 -3.85 -2.74 -10.79
CA ARG A 23 -4.17 -1.77 -11.85
C ARG A 23 -3.65 -0.37 -11.50
N GLY A 24 -3.18 0.32 -12.54
CA GLY A 24 -3.00 1.75 -12.52
C GLY A 24 -4.32 2.49 -12.32
N VAL A 25 -4.24 3.80 -12.10
CA VAL A 25 -5.41 4.68 -11.92
C VAL A 25 -6.25 4.77 -13.17
N LEU A 26 -5.58 4.82 -14.31
CA LEU A 26 -6.15 4.96 -15.63
C LEU A 26 -5.46 3.94 -16.55
N PRO A 27 -6.22 3.06 -17.22
CA PRO A 27 -5.66 2.18 -18.24
C PRO A 27 -5.17 2.99 -19.46
N ASP A 28 -4.07 2.55 -20.08
CA ASP A 28 -3.52 3.24 -21.26
C ASP A 28 -4.53 3.34 -22.41
N ASN A 29 -5.33 2.28 -22.62
CA ASN A 29 -6.40 2.26 -23.63
C ASN A 29 -7.53 3.28 -23.38
N ASP A 30 -7.62 3.83 -22.17
CA ASP A 30 -8.58 4.88 -21.83
C ASP A 30 -7.99 6.28 -22.03
N ILE A 31 -6.71 6.44 -22.37
CA ILE A 31 -6.15 7.69 -22.92
C ILE A 31 -6.41 7.68 -24.43
N ILE A 32 -7.42 8.43 -24.86
CA ILE A 32 -7.98 8.29 -26.23
C ILE A 32 -7.50 9.38 -27.19
N ASN A 33 -7.00 10.51 -26.70
CA ASN A 33 -6.35 11.54 -27.53
C ASN A 33 -5.32 12.32 -26.71
N ILE A 34 -4.23 12.72 -27.35
CA ILE A 34 -3.16 13.56 -26.80
C ILE A 34 -2.85 14.65 -27.84
N GLU A 35 -3.04 15.90 -27.45
CA GLU A 35 -2.68 17.09 -28.22
C GLU A 35 -1.56 17.84 -27.48
N GLU A 36 -0.99 18.89 -28.08
CA GLU A 36 0.13 19.64 -27.49
C GLU A 36 -0.16 20.12 -26.05
N ASN A 37 -1.37 20.64 -25.82
CA ASN A 37 -1.76 21.24 -24.55
C ASN A 37 -2.92 20.51 -23.85
N SER A 38 -3.41 19.39 -24.39
CA SER A 38 -4.59 18.71 -23.84
C SER A 38 -4.49 17.19 -23.91
N VAL A 39 -5.11 16.51 -22.95
CA VAL A 39 -5.27 15.05 -22.93
C VAL A 39 -6.74 14.73 -22.77
N THR A 40 -7.27 13.86 -23.63
CA THR A 40 -8.63 13.34 -23.52
C THR A 40 -8.59 11.88 -23.08
N PHE A 41 -9.32 11.57 -22.02
CA PHE A 41 -9.38 10.23 -21.44
C PHE A 41 -10.80 9.81 -21.09
N ARG A 42 -11.03 8.50 -21.02
CA ARG A 42 -12.27 7.88 -20.60
C ARG A 42 -12.19 7.47 -19.13
N TYR A 43 -13.27 7.63 -18.40
CA TYR A 43 -13.37 7.22 -17.00
C TYR A 43 -14.77 6.68 -16.68
N LEU A 44 -14.88 5.92 -15.59
CA LEU A 44 -16.16 5.48 -15.05
C LEU A 44 -16.63 6.52 -14.02
N ASP A 45 -17.79 7.13 -14.26
CA ASP A 45 -18.41 8.03 -13.30
C ASP A 45 -18.93 7.21 -12.11
N SER A 46 -18.42 7.47 -10.89
CA SER A 46 -18.80 6.71 -9.71
C SER A 46 -20.25 6.93 -9.26
N SER A 47 -20.87 8.05 -9.66
CA SER A 47 -22.25 8.38 -9.30
C SER A 47 -23.26 7.72 -10.24
N THR A 48 -22.99 7.72 -11.54
CA THR A 48 -23.90 7.17 -12.56
C THR A 48 -23.50 5.79 -13.04
N ASN A 49 -22.32 5.30 -12.67
CA ASN A 49 -21.73 4.04 -13.12
C ASN A 49 -21.66 3.92 -14.65
N THR A 50 -21.48 5.04 -15.35
CA THR A 50 -21.39 5.11 -16.82
C THR A 50 -20.02 5.58 -17.27
N LYS A 51 -19.56 5.07 -18.42
CA LYS A 51 -18.31 5.52 -19.03
C LYS A 51 -18.52 6.91 -19.64
N LYS A 52 -17.67 7.86 -19.28
CA LYS A 52 -17.65 9.23 -19.78
C LYS A 52 -16.26 9.60 -20.27
N THR A 53 -16.16 10.65 -21.06
CA THR A 53 -14.90 11.21 -21.54
C THR A 53 -14.68 12.59 -20.95
N ARG A 54 -13.42 12.92 -20.68
CA ARG A 54 -13.01 14.23 -20.17
C ARG A 54 -11.73 14.66 -20.85
N THR A 55 -11.66 15.93 -21.22
CA THR A 55 -10.46 16.57 -21.76
C THR A 55 -9.94 17.57 -20.73
N LEU A 56 -8.63 17.55 -20.48
CA LEU A 56 -7.98 18.47 -19.56
C LEU A 56 -6.66 19.00 -20.13
N PRO A 57 -6.21 20.16 -19.67
CA PRO A 57 -4.83 20.59 -19.90
C PRO A 57 -3.84 19.51 -19.44
N THR A 58 -2.75 19.33 -20.18
CA THR A 58 -1.76 18.27 -19.92
C THR A 58 -1.26 18.28 -18.47
N LEU A 59 -0.97 19.47 -17.92
CA LEU A 59 -0.50 19.60 -16.54
C LEU A 59 -1.56 19.21 -15.51
N GLU A 60 -2.83 19.56 -15.73
CA GLU A 60 -3.92 19.18 -14.84
C GLU A 60 -4.14 17.67 -14.85
N PHE A 61 -4.09 17.05 -16.04
CA PHE A 61 -4.15 15.60 -16.18
C PHE A 61 -3.02 14.91 -15.40
N LEU A 62 -1.77 15.37 -15.55
CA LEU A 62 -0.63 14.83 -14.80
C LEU A 62 -0.81 14.97 -13.29
N MET A 63 -1.29 16.13 -12.82
CA MET A 63 -1.55 16.35 -11.40
C MET A 63 -2.62 15.41 -10.84
N LEU A 64 -3.62 15.01 -11.63
CA LEU A 64 -4.58 13.98 -11.22
C LEU A 64 -3.92 12.61 -11.08
N ILE A 65 -3.08 12.21 -12.04
CA ILE A 65 -2.37 10.93 -11.98
C ILE A 65 -1.40 10.87 -10.79
N LEU A 66 -0.67 11.96 -10.54
CA LEU A 66 0.33 12.03 -9.47
C LEU A 66 -0.25 11.91 -8.06
N GLN A 67 -1.54 12.24 -7.84
CA GLN A 67 -2.21 12.03 -6.56
C GLN A 67 -2.26 10.56 -6.11
N HIS A 68 -2.09 9.63 -7.06
CA HIS A 68 -2.11 8.20 -6.79
C HIS A 68 -0.71 7.57 -6.75
N VAL A 69 0.34 8.37 -6.97
CA VAL A 69 1.72 7.92 -6.79
C VAL A 69 2.06 8.01 -5.31
N LEU A 70 2.48 6.89 -4.72
CA LEU A 70 2.91 6.89 -3.33
C LEU A 70 4.24 7.65 -3.18
N PRO A 71 4.37 8.51 -2.16
CA PRO A 71 5.65 9.11 -1.80
C PRO A 71 6.75 8.06 -1.62
N THR A 72 7.98 8.47 -1.90
CA THR A 72 9.17 7.61 -1.73
C THR A 72 9.23 7.02 -0.32
N GLY A 73 9.48 5.71 -0.24
CA GLY A 73 9.56 4.98 1.03
C GLY A 73 8.22 4.42 1.54
N LEU A 74 7.10 4.73 0.88
CA LEU A 74 5.81 4.10 1.17
C LEU A 74 5.53 2.94 0.20
N GLN A 75 5.00 1.85 0.74
CA GLN A 75 4.61 0.66 -0.01
C GLN A 75 3.10 0.65 -0.22
N ARG A 76 2.67 0.32 -1.45
CA ARG A 76 1.26 0.22 -1.83
C ARG A 76 0.53 -0.88 -1.05
N VAL A 77 1.23 -1.97 -0.75
CA VAL A 77 0.76 -3.08 0.09
C VAL A 77 1.81 -3.31 1.17
N ARG A 78 1.35 -3.58 2.39
CA ARG A 78 2.22 -4.13 3.44
C ARG A 78 1.67 -5.48 3.87
N ASP A 79 2.53 -6.48 3.80
CA ASP A 79 2.21 -7.81 4.32
C ASP A 79 2.33 -7.82 5.85
N TYR A 80 1.31 -8.35 6.52
CA TYR A 80 1.28 -8.55 7.96
C TYR A 80 1.16 -10.04 8.30
N GLY A 81 1.42 -10.38 9.57
CA GLY A 81 1.27 -11.74 10.07
C GLY A 81 2.30 -12.73 9.51
N PHE A 82 1.86 -13.96 9.25
CA PHE A 82 2.73 -15.08 8.86
C PHE A 82 3.32 -14.95 7.44
N LEU A 83 2.61 -14.25 6.53
CA LEU A 83 3.02 -14.12 5.12
C LEU A 83 3.98 -12.93 4.86
N ARG A 84 4.29 -12.11 5.86
CA ARG A 84 5.30 -11.04 5.72
C ARG A 84 6.71 -11.56 5.47
N GLY A 85 7.51 -10.86 4.66
CA GLY A 85 8.87 -11.28 4.30
C GLY A 85 9.78 -11.63 5.50
N GLN A 86 9.70 -10.86 6.59
CA GLN A 86 10.45 -11.12 7.83
C GLN A 86 10.05 -12.40 8.57
N ALA A 87 8.90 -13.00 8.26
CA ALA A 87 8.45 -14.26 8.85
C ALA A 87 8.97 -15.49 8.09
N LYS A 88 9.87 -15.34 7.09
CA LYS A 88 10.41 -16.45 6.30
C LYS A 88 10.93 -17.60 7.16
N ALA A 89 11.70 -17.31 8.21
CA ALA A 89 12.24 -18.34 9.12
C ALA A 89 11.12 -19.13 9.82
N LEU A 90 10.09 -18.43 10.33
CA LEU A 90 8.92 -19.05 10.92
C LEU A 90 8.16 -19.91 9.89
N ARG A 91 7.97 -19.41 8.66
CA ARG A 91 7.32 -20.17 7.58
C ARG A 91 8.03 -21.47 7.25
N VAL A 92 9.34 -21.42 7.06
CA VAL A 92 10.17 -22.60 6.78
C VAL A 92 10.04 -23.62 7.92
N ARG A 93 10.06 -23.15 9.17
CA ARG A 93 9.89 -24.03 10.33
C ARG A 93 8.53 -24.74 10.35
N ILE A 94 7.44 -24.02 10.06
CA ILE A 94 6.10 -24.62 9.94
C ILE A 94 6.05 -25.64 8.80
N GLN A 95 6.64 -25.33 7.64
CA GLN A 95 6.70 -26.26 6.50
C GLN A 95 7.45 -27.55 6.86
N LEU A 96 8.60 -27.45 7.54
CA LEU A 96 9.37 -28.61 8.00
C LEU A 96 8.61 -29.46 9.03
N LEU A 97 7.82 -28.82 9.91
CA LEU A 97 6.94 -29.52 10.85
C LEU A 97 5.83 -30.27 10.11
N LEU A 98 5.16 -29.63 9.15
CA LEU A 98 4.08 -30.25 8.37
C LEU A 98 4.57 -31.40 7.48
N LEU A 99 5.84 -31.35 7.03
CA LEU A 99 6.48 -32.40 6.24
C LEU A 99 7.09 -33.52 7.11
N ASN A 100 6.98 -33.46 8.44
CA ASN A 100 7.66 -34.36 9.39
C ASN A 100 9.20 -34.41 9.25
N VAL A 101 9.82 -33.33 8.74
CA VAL A 101 11.28 -33.17 8.61
C VAL A 101 11.84 -32.13 9.59
N PHE A 102 11.20 -32.03 10.76
CA PHE A 102 11.49 -30.97 11.73
C PHE A 102 12.90 -31.03 12.32
N TYR A 103 13.60 -32.16 12.20
CA TYR A 103 15.01 -32.30 12.59
C TYR A 103 15.97 -31.46 11.73
N GLN A 104 15.53 -30.99 10.55
CA GLN A 104 16.26 -30.03 9.71
C GLN A 104 16.00 -28.56 10.10
N THR A 105 15.23 -28.29 11.17
CA THR A 105 14.90 -26.91 11.53
C THR A 105 16.13 -26.16 12.03
N PRO A 106 16.48 -25.01 11.44
CA PRO A 106 17.52 -24.16 11.98
C PRO A 106 17.10 -23.64 13.37
N GLN A 107 18.07 -23.48 14.28
CA GLN A 107 17.80 -22.88 15.58
C GLN A 107 17.21 -21.48 15.43
N ALA A 108 16.12 -21.22 16.15
CA ALA A 108 15.50 -19.90 16.15
C ALA A 108 16.39 -18.92 16.92
N THR A 109 17.13 -18.08 16.20
CA THR A 109 17.80 -16.93 16.79
C THR A 109 16.74 -15.89 17.14
N VAL A 110 16.47 -15.71 18.44
CA VAL A 110 15.58 -14.65 18.91
C VAL A 110 16.29 -13.32 18.70
N THR A 111 15.90 -12.56 17.69
CA THR A 111 16.39 -11.19 17.53
C THR A 111 15.73 -10.33 18.59
N ILE A 112 16.50 -9.91 19.59
CA ILE A 112 16.04 -8.96 20.59
C ILE A 112 15.80 -7.62 19.87
N LYS A 113 14.53 -7.24 19.72
CA LYS A 113 14.19 -5.93 19.17
C LYS A 113 14.57 -4.88 20.20
N THR A 114 15.67 -4.18 19.98
CA THR A 114 16.00 -2.99 20.76
C THR A 114 15.03 -1.88 20.37
N LYS A 115 14.49 -1.15 21.35
CA LYS A 115 13.77 0.09 21.06
C LYS A 115 14.73 1.03 20.32
N ALA A 116 14.26 1.64 19.24
CA ALA A 116 15.00 2.72 18.61
C ALA A 116 15.03 3.91 19.59
N ILE A 117 16.20 4.23 20.12
CA ILE A 117 16.42 5.40 20.96
C ILE A 117 16.74 6.56 20.02
N ARG A 118 16.05 7.69 20.20
CA ARG A 118 16.36 8.93 19.51
C ARG A 118 16.96 9.89 20.52
N THR A 119 18.13 10.42 20.22
CA THR A 119 18.77 11.43 21.06
C THR A 119 18.35 12.82 20.58
N CYS A 120 18.13 13.74 21.52
CA CYS A 120 17.85 15.14 21.20
C CYS A 120 19.10 15.80 20.61
N PRO A 121 19.03 16.47 19.45
CA PRO A 121 20.20 17.11 18.83
C PRO A 121 20.78 18.26 19.67
N CYS A 122 20.00 18.84 20.59
CA CYS A 122 20.44 19.97 21.41
C CYS A 122 21.09 19.53 22.73
N CYS A 123 20.50 18.56 23.43
CA CYS A 123 20.94 18.17 24.77
C CYS A 123 21.44 16.72 24.88
N GLN A 124 21.39 15.94 23.79
CA GLN A 124 21.83 14.54 23.70
C GLN A 124 21.13 13.54 24.65
N HIS A 125 20.04 13.95 25.31
CA HIS A 125 19.25 13.06 26.15
C HIS A 125 18.30 12.19 25.31
N ASP A 126 17.98 11.02 25.84
CA ASP A 126 17.02 10.09 25.26
C ASP A 126 15.63 10.72 25.18
N MET A 127 15.06 10.72 23.98
CA MET A 127 13.72 11.26 23.73
C MET A 127 12.66 10.17 23.86
N ALA A 128 11.59 10.48 24.58
CA ALA A 128 10.37 9.67 24.60
C ALA A 128 9.46 10.04 23.42
N CYS A 129 8.92 9.04 22.72
CA CYS A 129 7.89 9.26 21.72
C CYS A 129 6.56 9.58 22.40
N VAL A 130 6.14 10.85 22.37
CA VAL A 130 4.88 11.32 22.98
C VAL A 130 3.68 11.27 22.03
N GLY A 131 3.90 11.10 20.72
CA GLY A 131 2.84 11.02 19.72
C GLY A 131 3.33 11.25 18.29
N ILE A 132 2.42 11.10 17.32
CA ILE A 132 2.65 11.40 15.90
C ILE A 132 1.67 12.49 15.49
N SER A 133 2.15 13.71 15.27
CA SER A 133 1.34 14.80 14.72
C SER A 133 1.46 14.83 13.19
N ARG A 134 0.33 15.02 12.50
CA ARG A 134 0.36 15.35 11.06
C ARG A 134 0.82 16.80 10.89
N PRO A 135 1.79 17.10 10.01
CA PRO A 135 2.07 18.48 9.64
C PRO A 135 0.80 19.10 9.03
N ARG A 136 0.48 20.33 9.44
CA ARG A 136 -0.61 21.12 8.88
C ARG A 136 -0.29 21.53 7.45
#